data_AF-W9YXP0-F1
#
_entry.id   AF-W9YXP0-F1
#
_cell.length_a   1.000
_cell.length_b   1.000
_cell.length_c   1.000
_cell.angle_alpha   90.00
_cell.angle_beta   90.00
_cell.angle_gamma   90.00
#
_symmetry.space_group_name_H-M   'P 1'
#
loop_
_entity.id
_entity.type
_entity.pdbx_description
1 polymer ?
#
loop_
_entity_poly.entity_id
_entity_poly.type
_entity_poly.pdbx_seq_one_letter_code
_entity_poly.pdbx_strand_id
1 'polypeptide(L)'
;MSLIKSTALLGALALISKVSAHGTVQGIVAGGVWYSGYSPLFQYQYPPPVVAGWSIPEDINNGFVSDYTSPDIICHKGATPGGAYVSVAAGDTVELQWTVWPESHKGPMLDYLASCGDDCTTVDKTKLLFNKIDESGLIDGSTPPGHWASDDMIANNNSWVVTIPSSIAPGKYVLRHETIALHVAKDVNSAQNYPQCINLEVTGSGSNSLSTGTLGTDLYTAQDPGILINIYQVLTSYIIPGPPLLDGSSSGAQPSVSASATASAAASSAVDAISTTSSASVSSTAFFSNSTMTSTGISITATPSKPAAVVTPSAVAGGSSEAVTSAPAPEPTAVDSPAPAETEPATVASSASASSEIAATGTSPVSFSSIVTGRIGKPTKFICYLEE
;
A
#
# COMPACT_ATOMS: atom_id res chain seq x y z
N MET A 1 56.84 24.01 -39.74
CA MET A 1 56.50 23.89 -38.30
C MET A 1 55.35 24.82 -37.98
N SER A 2 54.45 24.36 -37.09
CA SER A 2 53.33 25.09 -36.44
C SER A 2 52.08 25.35 -37.30
N LEU A 3 50.95 24.62 -37.20
CA LEU A 3 50.04 24.29 -36.08
C LEU A 3 49.41 25.50 -35.37
N ILE A 4 48.19 25.89 -35.77
CA ILE A 4 47.19 26.60 -34.95
C ILE A 4 45.80 26.08 -35.39
N LYS A 5 45.33 24.98 -34.77
CA LYS A 5 44.35 24.92 -33.67
C LYS A 5 42.89 25.17 -34.10
N SER A 6 42.22 24.07 -34.45
CA SER A 6 40.76 23.98 -34.50
C SER A 6 40.19 24.14 -33.08
N THR A 7 39.43 25.20 -32.86
CA THR A 7 38.61 25.40 -31.66
C THR A 7 37.39 24.47 -31.73
N ALA A 8 37.49 23.31 -31.08
CA ALA A 8 36.34 22.47 -30.78
C ALA A 8 35.68 23.00 -29.50
N LEU A 9 34.56 23.69 -29.65
CA LEU A 9 33.67 24.06 -28.56
C LEU A 9 32.85 22.81 -28.17
N LEU A 10 33.33 22.04 -27.20
CA LEU A 10 32.52 20.98 -26.59
C LEU A 10 31.49 21.64 -25.67
N GLY A 11 30.23 21.63 -26.10
CA GLY A 11 29.09 21.92 -25.23
C GLY A 11 28.89 20.79 -24.23
N ALA A 12 29.16 21.06 -22.95
CA ALA A 12 28.77 20.17 -21.86
C ALA A 12 27.25 20.33 -21.63
N LEU A 13 26.45 19.41 -22.17
CA LEU A 13 25.08 19.24 -21.73
C LEU A 13 25.12 18.65 -20.31
N ALA A 14 24.91 19.50 -19.31
CA ALA A 14 24.62 19.06 -17.95
C ALA A 14 23.23 18.41 -17.94
N LEU A 15 23.19 17.07 -18.05
CA LEU A 15 22.01 16.28 -17.73
C LEU A 15 21.85 16.35 -16.21
N ILE A 16 21.03 17.30 -15.73
CA ILE A 16 20.59 17.33 -14.34
C ILE A 16 19.59 16.17 -14.21
N SER A 17 20.08 15.00 -13.83
CA SER A 17 19.25 13.89 -13.39
C SER A 17 18.48 14.37 -12.15
N LYS A 18 17.19 14.65 -12.31
CA LYS A 18 16.28 14.82 -11.17
C LYS A 18 16.14 13.45 -10.50
N VAL A 19 17.06 13.12 -9.61
CA VAL A 19 16.89 11.96 -8.74
C VAL A 19 15.82 12.36 -7.73
N SER A 20 14.58 11.96 -7.99
CA SER A 20 13.55 11.99 -6.96
C SER A 20 13.99 10.99 -5.90
N ALA A 21 14.46 11.48 -4.76
CA ALA A 21 15.04 10.64 -3.72
C ALA A 21 13.98 9.88 -2.91
N HIS A 22 12.69 10.06 -3.20
CA HIS A 22 11.60 9.49 -2.43
C HIS A 22 10.34 9.30 -3.30
N GLY A 23 9.45 8.38 -2.92
CA GLY A 23 8.33 7.95 -3.75
C GLY A 23 6.97 7.80 -3.05
N THR A 24 5.92 7.69 -3.87
CA THR A 24 4.51 7.50 -3.48
C THR A 24 3.84 6.45 -4.38
N VAL A 25 2.71 5.89 -3.97
CA VAL A 25 1.94 4.94 -4.80
C VAL A 25 1.17 5.72 -5.87
N GLN A 26 1.58 5.59 -7.13
CA GLN A 26 1.00 6.31 -8.27
C GLN A 26 -0.12 5.53 -8.97
N GLY A 27 -0.17 4.21 -8.82
CA GLY A 27 -1.11 3.35 -9.52
C GLY A 27 -1.48 2.13 -8.69
N ILE A 28 -2.70 1.65 -8.88
CA ILE A 28 -3.23 0.49 -8.18
C ILE A 28 -3.89 -0.40 -9.22
N VAL A 29 -3.59 -1.69 -9.25
CA VAL A 29 -4.24 -2.65 -10.16
C VAL A 29 -4.93 -3.74 -9.34
N ALA A 30 -6.24 -3.89 -9.54
CA ALA A 30 -7.05 -4.94 -8.92
C ALA A 30 -7.99 -5.51 -9.98
N GLY A 31 -8.08 -6.85 -10.07
CA GLY A 31 -8.92 -7.52 -11.08
C GLY A 31 -8.59 -7.14 -12.53
N GLY A 32 -7.35 -6.72 -12.81
CA GLY A 32 -6.93 -6.22 -14.13
C GLY A 32 -7.38 -4.80 -14.46
N VAL A 33 -8.03 -4.10 -13.52
CA VAL A 33 -8.45 -2.69 -13.66
C VAL A 33 -7.41 -1.80 -13.00
N TRP A 34 -6.96 -0.77 -13.71
CA TRP A 34 -6.04 0.23 -13.19
C TRP A 34 -6.81 1.41 -12.56
N TYR A 35 -6.39 1.81 -11.38
CA TYR A 35 -6.88 2.97 -10.62
C TYR A 35 -5.72 3.92 -10.38
N SER A 36 -5.98 5.23 -10.50
CA SER A 36 -4.98 6.22 -10.14
C SER A 36 -4.77 6.24 -8.63
N GLY A 37 -3.51 6.21 -8.20
CA GLY A 37 -3.14 6.61 -6.84
C GLY A 37 -3.39 8.11 -6.63
N TYR A 38 -3.23 8.57 -5.40
CA TYR A 38 -3.29 10.00 -5.10
C TYR A 38 -1.93 10.66 -5.40
N SER A 39 -1.96 11.81 -6.07
CA SER A 39 -0.81 12.70 -6.17
C SER A 39 -1.04 13.94 -5.31
N PRO A 40 -0.08 14.36 -4.47
CA PRO A 40 -0.12 15.65 -3.78
C PRO A 40 -0.43 16.83 -4.71
N LEU A 41 -0.08 16.73 -6.00
CA LEU A 41 -0.33 17.78 -6.99
C LEU A 41 -1.81 17.90 -7.41
N PHE A 42 -2.66 16.92 -7.08
CA PHE A 42 -4.09 16.98 -7.36
C PHE A 42 -4.77 18.16 -6.68
N GLN A 43 -4.23 18.65 -5.55
CA GLN A 43 -4.74 19.83 -4.85
C GLN A 43 -4.67 21.12 -5.70
N TYR A 44 -3.88 21.14 -6.77
CA TYR A 44 -3.74 22.28 -7.69
C TYR A 44 -4.58 22.12 -8.96
N GLN A 45 -5.35 21.04 -9.10
CA GLN A 45 -6.27 20.82 -10.22
C GLN A 45 -7.69 21.27 -9.88
N TYR A 46 -8.46 21.66 -10.90
CA TYR A 46 -9.84 22.10 -10.72
C TYR A 46 -10.79 21.54 -11.80
N PRO A 47 -11.78 20.70 -11.42
CA PRO A 47 -11.92 20.07 -10.10
C PRO A 47 -10.77 19.08 -9.82
N PRO A 48 -10.38 18.85 -8.54
CA PRO A 48 -9.39 17.83 -8.22
C PRO A 48 -9.92 16.43 -8.55
N PRO A 49 -9.09 15.52 -9.10
CA PRO A 49 -9.50 14.14 -9.33
C PRO A 49 -9.97 13.43 -8.04
N VAL A 50 -11.06 12.69 -8.13
CA VAL A 50 -11.56 11.83 -7.05
C VAL A 50 -10.97 10.43 -7.22
N VAL A 51 -10.18 9.99 -6.25
CA VAL A 51 -9.47 8.70 -6.29
C VAL A 51 -9.65 7.92 -4.98
N ALA A 52 -9.31 6.63 -5.02
CA ALA A 52 -9.40 5.73 -3.87
C ALA A 52 -8.21 5.89 -2.90
N GLY A 53 -7.06 6.32 -3.41
CA GLY A 53 -5.92 6.72 -2.59
C GLY A 53 -6.28 7.91 -1.72
N TRP A 54 -5.87 7.89 -0.47
CA TRP A 54 -6.08 8.97 0.49
C TRP A 54 -5.30 10.21 0.06
N SER A 55 -5.87 11.38 0.33
CA SER A 55 -5.14 12.62 0.09
C SER A 55 -3.94 12.70 1.03
N ILE A 56 -2.84 13.27 0.56
CA ILE A 56 -1.61 13.54 1.33
C ILE A 56 -1.04 14.92 0.92
N PRO A 57 -1.81 16.01 1.11
CA PRO A 57 -1.51 17.32 0.53
C PRO A 57 -0.20 17.93 1.03
N GLU A 58 0.28 17.51 2.19
CA GLU A 58 1.51 17.99 2.81
C GLU A 58 2.75 17.21 2.32
N ASP A 59 2.56 16.11 1.60
CA ASP A 59 3.64 15.26 1.09
C ASP A 59 4.15 15.66 -0.30
N ILE A 60 4.30 16.97 -0.55
CA ILE A 60 4.63 17.51 -1.88
C ILE A 60 5.99 17.02 -2.40
N ASN A 61 6.90 16.67 -1.48
CA ASN A 61 8.27 16.26 -1.81
C ASN A 61 8.49 14.74 -1.69
N ASN A 62 7.42 13.94 -1.65
CA ASN A 62 7.45 12.51 -1.36
C ASN A 62 8.21 12.18 -0.05
N GLY A 63 8.11 13.01 0.98
CA GLY A 63 8.78 12.78 2.26
C GLY A 63 8.24 11.58 3.05
N PHE A 64 8.68 11.51 4.30
CA PHE A 64 8.38 10.40 5.21
C PHE A 64 7.82 10.90 6.55
N VAL A 65 7.31 9.96 7.34
CA VAL A 65 6.95 10.13 8.75
C VAL A 65 7.99 9.42 9.62
N SER A 66 8.41 10.04 10.72
CA SER A 66 9.26 9.40 11.73
C SER A 66 8.82 9.67 13.17
N ASP A 67 7.76 10.47 13.35
CA ASP A 67 7.05 10.62 14.62
C ASP A 67 5.89 9.62 14.66
N TYR A 68 6.09 8.53 15.41
CA TYR A 68 5.11 7.45 15.55
C TYR A 68 3.90 7.80 16.41
N THR A 69 3.96 8.91 17.15
CA THR A 69 2.83 9.38 17.98
C THR A 69 1.91 10.34 17.23
N SER A 70 2.36 10.87 16.09
CA SER A 70 1.58 11.77 15.24
C SER A 70 0.49 11.01 14.47
N PRO A 71 -0.71 11.60 14.25
CA PRO A 71 -1.72 11.04 13.34
C PRO A 71 -1.24 10.91 11.89
N ASP A 72 -0.08 11.48 11.53
CA ASP A 72 0.52 11.32 10.22
C ASP A 72 1.02 9.89 9.97
N ILE A 73 1.36 9.11 11.01
CA ILE A 73 1.82 7.72 10.81
C ILE A 73 0.70 6.81 10.26
N ILE A 74 -0.56 7.22 10.43
CA ILE A 74 -1.74 6.45 10.05
C ILE A 74 -1.79 6.29 8.53
N CYS A 75 -1.81 7.42 7.81
CA CYS A 75 -2.00 7.48 6.36
C CYS A 75 -1.15 8.56 5.65
N HIS A 76 -0.05 9.00 6.29
CA HIS A 76 0.84 10.11 5.90
C HIS A 76 0.31 11.51 6.27
N LYS A 77 1.12 12.51 5.94
CA LYS A 77 1.01 13.91 6.36
C LYS A 77 -0.21 14.61 5.78
N GLY A 78 -0.98 15.22 6.66
CA GLY A 78 -2.21 15.92 6.30
C GLY A 78 -3.29 15.00 5.73
N ALA A 79 -3.16 13.67 5.91
CA ALA A 79 -3.96 12.75 5.12
C ALA A 79 -5.45 12.78 5.47
N THR A 80 -6.29 12.82 4.44
CA THR A 80 -7.76 12.68 4.53
C THR A 80 -8.27 11.54 3.65
N PRO A 81 -9.42 10.94 3.99
CA PRO A 81 -9.91 9.78 3.25
C PRO A 81 -10.09 10.01 1.74
N GLY A 82 -9.80 8.98 0.95
CA GLY A 82 -10.08 8.95 -0.48
C GLY A 82 -11.59 9.05 -0.75
N GLY A 83 -11.96 9.55 -1.94
CA GLY A 83 -13.36 9.75 -2.32
C GLY A 83 -13.94 8.63 -3.21
N ALA A 84 -13.14 7.64 -3.58
CA ALA A 84 -13.57 6.48 -4.37
C ALA A 84 -13.09 5.18 -3.71
N TYR A 85 -13.38 4.04 -4.35
CA TYR A 85 -12.99 2.70 -3.89
C TYR A 85 -12.31 1.90 -5.01
N VAL A 86 -11.38 1.04 -4.63
CA VAL A 86 -10.91 -0.07 -5.46
C VAL A 86 -11.74 -1.30 -5.11
N SER A 87 -12.50 -1.83 -6.08
CA SER A 87 -13.28 -3.06 -5.89
C SER A 87 -12.38 -4.28 -6.03
N VAL A 88 -12.44 -5.20 -5.07
CA VAL A 88 -11.61 -6.42 -5.06
C VAL A 88 -12.36 -7.57 -4.38
N ALA A 89 -12.14 -8.82 -4.77
CA ALA A 89 -12.68 -9.96 -4.03
C ALA A 89 -11.70 -10.40 -2.94
N ALA A 90 -12.22 -10.89 -1.81
CA ALA A 90 -11.40 -11.58 -0.82
C ALA A 90 -10.73 -12.80 -1.47
N GLY A 91 -9.42 -12.92 -1.30
CA GLY A 91 -8.56 -13.90 -1.98
C GLY A 91 -7.87 -13.37 -3.23
N ASP A 92 -8.34 -12.27 -3.82
CA ASP A 92 -7.67 -11.64 -4.97
C ASP A 92 -6.49 -10.79 -4.54
N THR A 93 -5.67 -10.41 -5.52
CA THR A 93 -4.50 -9.56 -5.33
C THR A 93 -4.75 -8.11 -5.73
N VAL A 94 -4.10 -7.19 -5.00
CA VAL A 94 -3.96 -5.77 -5.35
C VAL A 94 -2.48 -5.49 -5.61
N GLU A 95 -2.14 -4.99 -6.79
CA GLU A 95 -0.80 -4.52 -7.13
C GLU A 95 -0.72 -3.01 -6.89
N LEU A 96 0.29 -2.58 -6.13
CA LEU A 96 0.60 -1.19 -5.80
C LEU A 96 1.85 -0.75 -6.54
N GLN A 97 1.71 0.22 -7.42
CA GLN A 97 2.76 0.73 -8.28
C GLN A 97 3.33 2.02 -7.70
N TRP A 98 4.57 1.96 -7.25
CA TRP A 98 5.30 3.10 -6.74
C TRP A 98 5.89 3.93 -7.88
N THR A 99 6.08 5.22 -7.63
CA THR A 99 7.10 5.98 -8.35
C THR A 99 8.49 5.35 -8.13
N VAL A 100 9.48 5.70 -8.94
CA VAL A 100 10.85 5.18 -8.80
C VAL A 100 11.34 5.22 -7.34
N TRP A 101 11.70 4.06 -6.80
CA TRP A 101 12.23 3.93 -5.44
C TRP A 101 13.77 3.91 -5.45
N PRO A 102 14.45 4.62 -4.54
CA PRO A 102 15.91 4.58 -4.49
C PRO A 102 16.43 3.24 -3.95
N GLU A 103 17.40 2.64 -4.63
CA GLU A 103 18.06 1.39 -4.19
C GLU A 103 18.72 1.51 -2.80
N SER A 104 19.09 2.72 -2.38
CA SER A 104 19.65 2.94 -1.04
C SER A 104 18.62 2.81 0.08
N HIS A 105 17.33 2.97 -0.23
CA HIS A 105 16.23 2.94 0.74
C HIS A 105 15.79 1.49 1.00
N LYS A 106 16.74 0.72 1.56
CA LYS A 106 16.56 -0.65 2.02
C LYS A 106 15.54 -0.69 3.16
N GLY A 107 14.59 -1.62 3.11
CA GLY A 107 13.52 -1.67 4.09
C GLY A 107 12.52 -2.79 3.90
N PRO A 108 11.71 -3.08 4.94
CA PRO A 108 10.55 -3.95 4.82
C PRO A 108 9.45 -3.33 3.95
N MET A 109 8.53 -4.19 3.53
CA MET A 109 7.23 -3.86 2.96
C MET A 109 6.16 -4.47 3.87
N LEU A 110 5.16 -3.67 4.25
CA LEU A 110 4.11 -4.07 5.19
C LEU A 110 2.74 -3.61 4.69
N ASP A 111 1.74 -4.47 4.89
CA ASP A 111 0.37 -4.18 4.48
C ASP A 111 -0.60 -4.48 5.60
N TYR A 112 -1.56 -3.57 5.77
CA TYR A 112 -2.57 -3.66 6.82
C TYR A 112 -3.96 -3.39 6.28
N LEU A 113 -4.97 -4.05 6.85
CA LEU A 113 -6.38 -3.72 6.66
C LEU A 113 -6.99 -3.20 7.95
N ALA A 114 -7.78 -2.15 7.84
CA ALA A 114 -8.68 -1.67 8.89
C ALA A 114 -10.09 -1.54 8.34
N SER A 115 -11.10 -2.05 9.07
CA SER A 115 -12.50 -1.86 8.68
C SER A 115 -12.92 -0.40 8.86
N CYS A 116 -13.64 0.14 7.87
CA CYS A 116 -14.21 1.49 7.93
C CYS A 116 -15.62 1.53 8.53
N GLY A 117 -16.21 0.35 8.82
CA GLY A 117 -17.66 0.24 8.98
C GLY A 117 -18.37 0.51 7.66
N ASP A 118 -19.29 1.47 7.65
CA ASP A 118 -20.18 1.70 6.50
C ASP A 118 -19.56 2.57 5.39
N ASP A 119 -18.59 3.43 5.70
CA ASP A 119 -18.00 4.34 4.72
C ASP A 119 -16.57 4.76 5.06
N CYS A 120 -15.62 4.38 4.19
CA CYS A 120 -14.24 4.85 4.28
C CYS A 120 -14.10 6.34 3.91
N THR A 121 -14.97 6.92 3.08
CA THR A 121 -14.79 8.30 2.59
C THR A 121 -14.95 9.37 3.67
N THR A 122 -15.55 9.00 4.81
CA THR A 122 -15.77 9.87 5.96
C THR A 122 -15.20 9.28 7.26
N VAL A 123 -14.39 8.22 7.18
CA VAL A 123 -13.90 7.51 8.36
C VAL A 123 -12.92 8.40 9.15
N ASP A 124 -13.07 8.40 10.47
CA ASP A 124 -12.10 9.01 11.37
C ASP A 124 -10.85 8.13 11.45
N LYS A 125 -9.78 8.56 10.77
CA LYS A 125 -8.53 7.79 10.65
C LYS A 125 -7.92 7.40 12.00
N THR A 126 -8.16 8.20 13.05
CA THR A 126 -7.62 7.95 14.39
C THR A 126 -8.27 6.78 15.10
N LYS A 127 -9.39 6.25 14.58
CA LYS A 127 -10.13 5.12 15.13
C LYS A 127 -9.92 3.82 14.34
N LEU A 128 -9.16 3.86 13.25
CA LEU A 128 -8.88 2.69 12.43
C LEU A 128 -8.04 1.69 13.22
N LEU A 129 -8.51 0.43 13.24
CA LEU A 129 -7.83 -0.70 13.87
C LEU A 129 -7.19 -1.57 12.79
N PHE A 130 -5.88 -1.42 12.63
CA PHE A 130 -5.10 -2.09 11.61
C PHE A 130 -4.74 -3.52 12.00
N ASN A 131 -4.94 -4.44 11.06
CA ASN A 131 -4.53 -5.84 11.12
C ASN A 131 -3.52 -6.07 10.02
N LYS A 132 -2.34 -6.58 10.35
CA LYS A 132 -1.29 -6.86 9.37
C LYS A 132 -1.69 -8.04 8.50
N ILE A 133 -1.67 -7.89 7.18
CA ILE A 133 -2.08 -8.91 6.20
C ILE A 133 -0.95 -9.35 5.26
N ASP A 134 0.12 -8.58 5.16
CA ASP A 134 1.35 -9.01 4.50
C ASP A 134 2.56 -8.38 5.19
N GLU A 135 3.66 -9.12 5.20
CA GLU A 135 4.96 -8.59 5.60
C GLU A 135 6.10 -9.33 4.90
N SER A 136 7.09 -8.52 4.49
CA SER A 136 8.39 -9.00 4.05
C SER A 136 9.47 -8.03 4.53
N GLY A 137 10.59 -8.57 5.02
CA GLY A 137 11.66 -7.81 5.66
C GLY A 137 13.00 -8.01 4.97
N LEU A 138 13.98 -8.47 5.74
CA LEU A 138 15.29 -8.86 5.25
C LEU A 138 15.23 -10.27 4.62
N ILE A 139 15.58 -10.40 3.33
CA ILE A 139 15.65 -11.68 2.62
C ILE A 139 17.04 -12.32 2.78
N ASP A 140 18.11 -11.52 2.62
CA ASP A 140 19.48 -11.97 2.80
C ASP A 140 20.34 -10.86 3.44
N GLY A 141 20.76 -11.06 4.69
CA GLY A 141 21.65 -10.15 5.41
C GLY A 141 23.11 -10.59 5.49
N SER A 142 23.52 -11.59 4.71
CA SER A 142 24.89 -12.12 4.71
C SER A 142 25.92 -11.10 4.24
N THR A 143 25.52 -10.19 3.35
CA THR A 143 26.36 -9.09 2.84
C THR A 143 25.66 -7.75 3.06
N PRO A 144 26.20 -6.85 3.90
CA PRO A 144 25.56 -5.55 4.16
C PRO A 144 25.50 -4.66 2.89
N PRO A 145 24.43 -3.85 2.71
CA PRO A 145 23.31 -3.65 3.62
C PRO A 145 22.24 -4.76 3.57
N GLY A 146 22.42 -5.80 2.76
CA GLY A 146 21.48 -6.91 2.56
C GLY A 146 20.55 -6.74 1.35
N HIS A 147 19.83 -7.82 1.03
CA HIS A 147 18.68 -7.84 0.12
C HIS A 147 17.39 -7.74 0.93
N TRP A 148 16.58 -6.75 0.63
CA TRP A 148 15.37 -6.39 1.39
C TRP A 148 14.12 -6.45 0.52
N ALA A 149 12.95 -6.47 1.17
CA ALA A 149 11.67 -6.48 0.46
C ALA A 149 11.50 -5.27 -0.49
N SER A 150 12.07 -4.11 -0.14
CA SER A 150 12.10 -2.97 -1.06
C SER A 150 12.91 -3.23 -2.33
N ASP A 151 13.90 -4.13 -2.30
CA ASP A 151 14.64 -4.55 -3.50
C ASP A 151 13.79 -5.45 -4.40
N ASP A 152 12.99 -6.34 -3.81
CA ASP A 152 12.01 -7.12 -4.57
C ASP A 152 10.96 -6.21 -5.22
N MET A 153 10.48 -5.19 -4.51
CA MET A 153 9.58 -4.16 -5.05
C MET A 153 10.21 -3.41 -6.23
N ILE A 154 11.47 -2.97 -6.11
CA ILE A 154 12.22 -2.32 -7.21
C ILE A 154 12.35 -3.29 -8.40
N ALA A 155 12.78 -4.53 -8.17
CA ALA A 155 12.98 -5.54 -9.20
C ALA A 155 11.68 -5.89 -9.93
N ASN A 156 10.56 -5.82 -9.22
CA ASN A 156 9.21 -5.97 -9.74
C ASN A 156 8.67 -4.68 -10.39
N ASN A 157 9.57 -3.91 -11.01
CA ASN A 157 9.27 -2.69 -11.73
C ASN A 157 8.60 -1.60 -10.86
N ASN A 158 9.10 -1.44 -9.63
CA ASN A 158 8.55 -0.60 -8.55
C ASN A 158 7.10 -0.98 -8.19
N SER A 159 6.80 -2.28 -8.11
CA SER A 159 5.45 -2.77 -7.80
C SER A 159 5.46 -3.79 -6.67
N TRP A 160 4.47 -3.69 -5.78
CA TRP A 160 4.24 -4.63 -4.69
C TRP A 160 2.85 -5.26 -4.83
N VAL A 161 2.74 -6.57 -4.69
CA VAL A 161 1.48 -7.31 -4.83
C VAL A 161 1.07 -7.82 -3.45
N VAL A 162 -0.14 -7.46 -3.05
CA VAL A 162 -0.74 -7.82 -1.77
C VAL A 162 -1.92 -8.74 -2.03
N THR A 163 -2.02 -9.83 -1.28
CA THR A 163 -3.21 -10.70 -1.34
C THR A 163 -4.21 -10.26 -0.28
N ILE A 164 -5.44 -9.96 -0.68
CA ILE A 164 -6.53 -9.69 0.27
C ILE A 164 -6.93 -11.01 0.91
N PRO A 165 -6.88 -11.19 2.25
CA PRO A 165 -7.12 -12.50 2.84
C PRO A 165 -8.53 -13.02 2.54
N SER A 166 -8.65 -14.25 2.08
CA SER A 166 -9.96 -14.84 1.71
C SER A 166 -10.92 -15.02 2.90
N SER A 167 -10.40 -14.92 4.13
CA SER A 167 -11.17 -15.07 5.37
C SER A 167 -11.95 -13.81 5.77
N ILE A 168 -11.60 -12.64 5.23
CA ILE A 168 -12.25 -11.38 5.62
C ILE A 168 -13.67 -11.27 5.09
N ALA A 169 -14.54 -10.68 5.89
CA ALA A 169 -15.92 -10.43 5.51
C ALA A 169 -16.00 -9.41 4.35
N PRO A 170 -16.99 -9.51 3.46
CA PRO A 170 -17.24 -8.43 2.52
C PRO A 170 -17.54 -7.13 3.27
N GLY A 171 -17.08 -6.01 2.73
CA GLY A 171 -17.17 -4.72 3.41
C GLY A 171 -16.18 -3.68 2.88
N LYS A 172 -16.12 -2.55 3.58
CA LYS A 172 -15.26 -1.42 3.22
C LYS A 172 -14.07 -1.34 4.16
N TYR A 173 -12.89 -1.26 3.59
CA TYR A 173 -11.64 -1.32 4.33
C TYR A 173 -10.67 -0.24 3.86
N VAL A 174 -9.82 0.24 4.77
CA VAL A 174 -8.60 0.95 4.41
C VAL A 174 -7.48 -0.07 4.28
N LEU A 175 -6.90 -0.18 3.10
CA LEU A 175 -5.57 -0.78 2.90
C LEU A 175 -4.53 0.29 3.21
N ARG A 176 -3.71 0.04 4.23
CA ARG A 176 -2.50 0.81 4.53
C ARG A 176 -1.29 0.01 4.07
N HIS A 177 -0.71 0.43 2.96
CA HIS A 177 0.52 -0.11 2.41
C HIS A 177 1.70 0.76 2.84
N GLU A 178 2.83 0.17 3.23
CA GLU A 178 3.98 0.93 3.72
C GLU A 178 5.31 0.27 3.38
N THR A 179 6.29 1.11 3.09
CA THR A 179 7.71 0.74 3.23
C THR A 179 8.38 1.60 4.30
N ILE A 180 9.38 1.04 4.98
CA ILE A 180 10.16 1.73 6.01
C ILE A 180 11.62 1.76 5.57
N ALA A 181 12.14 2.92 5.15
CA ALA A 181 13.53 3.03 4.74
C ALA A 181 14.46 3.08 5.96
N LEU A 182 15.42 2.15 6.02
CA LEU A 182 16.30 1.91 7.17
C LEU A 182 17.74 2.43 6.98
N HIS A 183 18.01 3.10 5.86
CA HIS A 183 19.36 3.52 5.47
C HIS A 183 20.04 4.50 6.44
N VAL A 184 19.26 5.14 7.33
CA VAL A 184 19.74 5.99 8.42
C VAL A 184 19.17 5.59 9.80
N ALA A 185 18.57 4.41 9.91
CA ALA A 185 17.83 3.95 11.10
C ALA A 185 18.69 3.56 12.32
N LYS A 186 20.02 3.78 12.27
CA LYS A 186 20.92 3.50 13.39
C LYS A 186 20.71 4.45 14.57
N ASP A 187 20.07 5.59 14.33
CA ASP A 187 19.78 6.64 15.31
C ASP A 187 18.27 6.69 15.58
N VAL A 188 17.88 7.01 16.81
CA VAL A 188 16.46 7.10 17.22
C VAL A 188 15.71 8.10 16.34
N ASN A 189 14.45 7.80 16.00
CA ASN A 189 13.57 8.61 15.13
C ASN A 189 14.13 8.86 13.71
N SER A 190 15.09 8.06 13.25
CA SER A 190 15.70 8.24 11.92
C SER A 190 15.19 7.26 10.86
N ALA A 191 14.54 6.16 11.24
CA ALA A 191 13.80 5.35 10.28
C ALA A 191 12.69 6.18 9.60
N GLN A 192 12.47 5.93 8.32
CA GLN A 192 11.60 6.75 7.48
C GLN A 192 10.43 5.92 6.97
N ASN A 193 9.22 6.23 7.45
CA ASN A 193 8.01 5.51 7.09
C ASN A 193 7.27 6.21 5.95
N TYR A 194 6.77 5.42 4.99
CA TYR A 194 6.05 5.88 3.81
C TYR A 194 4.68 5.20 3.70
N PRO A 195 3.75 5.46 4.64
CA PRO A 195 2.42 4.87 4.59
C PRO A 195 1.58 5.48 3.45
N GLN A 196 0.85 4.64 2.72
CA GLN A 196 -0.08 5.01 1.66
C GLN A 196 -1.40 4.29 1.92
N CYS A 197 -2.48 5.05 2.12
CA CYS A 197 -3.81 4.50 2.40
C CYS A 197 -4.70 4.50 1.16
N ILE A 198 -5.48 3.44 0.99
CA ILE A 198 -6.37 3.21 -0.15
C ILE A 198 -7.69 2.65 0.37
N ASN A 199 -8.81 3.19 -0.10
CA ASN A 199 -10.13 2.62 0.17
C ASN A 199 -10.38 1.39 -0.72
N LEU A 200 -10.70 0.27 -0.10
CA LEU A 200 -11.11 -0.96 -0.77
C LEU A 200 -12.60 -1.24 -0.50
N GLU A 201 -13.30 -1.72 -1.52
CA GLU A 201 -14.59 -2.39 -1.37
C GLU A 201 -14.40 -3.87 -1.66
N VAL A 202 -14.43 -4.67 -0.60
CA VAL A 202 -14.16 -6.10 -0.63
C VAL A 202 -15.46 -6.86 -0.80
N THR A 203 -15.51 -7.74 -1.80
CA THR A 203 -16.57 -8.74 -1.98
C THR A 203 -16.10 -10.12 -1.55
N GLY A 204 -17.02 -11.07 -1.37
CA GLY A 204 -16.67 -12.45 -1.04
C GLY A 204 -17.58 -13.07 0.01
N SER A 205 -17.14 -14.17 0.59
CA SER A 205 -17.90 -14.98 1.55
C SER A 205 -17.17 -15.24 2.87
N GLY A 206 -16.06 -14.55 3.12
CA GLY A 206 -15.38 -14.62 4.41
C GLY A 206 -16.25 -14.06 5.54
N SER A 207 -15.81 -14.27 6.78
CA SER A 207 -16.59 -13.92 7.98
C SER A 207 -15.79 -13.15 9.01
N ASN A 208 -14.49 -12.96 8.82
CA ASN A 208 -13.66 -12.16 9.71
C ASN A 208 -13.90 -10.67 9.44
N SER A 209 -14.60 -9.98 10.33
CA SER A 209 -14.94 -8.56 10.18
C SER A 209 -13.81 -7.59 10.53
N LEU A 210 -12.66 -8.09 11.00
CA LEU A 210 -11.54 -7.28 11.51
C LEU A 210 -11.99 -6.26 12.59
N SER A 211 -12.88 -6.68 13.50
CA SER A 211 -13.41 -5.81 14.57
C SER A 211 -12.40 -5.46 15.67
N THR A 212 -11.24 -6.11 15.67
CA THR A 212 -10.11 -5.84 16.56
C THR A 212 -8.90 -5.47 15.71
N GLY A 213 -7.88 -4.86 16.31
CA GLY A 213 -6.63 -4.52 15.63
C GLY A 213 -5.82 -3.54 16.47
N THR A 214 -4.82 -2.92 15.85
CA THR A 214 -3.94 -1.94 16.48
C THR A 214 -4.22 -0.55 15.93
N LEU A 215 -4.33 0.46 16.80
CA LEU A 215 -4.45 1.85 16.33
C LEU A 215 -3.21 2.24 15.53
N GLY A 216 -3.36 3.10 14.53
CA GLY A 216 -2.23 3.50 13.69
C GLY A 216 -1.06 4.10 14.47
N THR A 217 -1.34 4.89 15.51
CA THR A 217 -0.34 5.49 16.43
C THR A 217 0.29 4.51 17.41
N ASP A 218 -0.25 3.28 17.48
CA ASP A 218 0.25 2.21 18.36
C ASP A 218 0.96 1.12 17.54
N LEU A 219 1.11 1.30 16.22
CA LEU A 219 1.77 0.32 15.34
C LEU A 219 3.26 0.21 15.65
N TYR A 220 3.93 1.34 15.90
CA TYR A 220 5.39 1.38 16.01
C TYR A 220 5.83 2.19 17.21
N THR A 221 6.98 1.82 17.76
CA THR A 221 7.75 2.70 18.65
C THR A 221 9.11 2.97 18.04
N ALA A 222 9.69 4.13 18.37
CA ALA A 222 11.03 4.49 17.93
C ALA A 222 12.14 3.60 18.50
N GLN A 223 11.79 2.70 19.44
CA GLN A 223 12.69 1.76 20.09
C GLN A 223 12.49 0.33 19.60
N ASP A 224 11.53 0.08 18.70
CA ASP A 224 11.32 -1.25 18.14
C ASP A 224 12.61 -1.73 17.46
N PRO A 225 13.01 -3.01 17.64
CA PRO A 225 14.28 -3.53 17.12
C PRO A 225 14.35 -3.52 15.59
N GLY A 226 13.20 -3.48 14.91
CA GLY A 226 13.11 -3.31 13.45
C GLY A 226 13.14 -1.86 12.97
N ILE A 227 13.02 -0.89 13.89
CA ILE A 227 12.97 0.55 13.64
C ILE A 227 14.31 1.21 14.03
N LEU A 228 14.87 0.89 15.20
CA LEU A 228 16.20 1.33 15.62
C LEU A 228 17.22 0.22 15.29
N ILE A 229 17.83 0.31 14.11
CA ILE A 229 18.69 -0.74 13.57
C ILE A 229 19.79 -0.18 12.67
N ASN A 230 21.00 -0.75 12.81
CA ASN A 230 22.08 -0.52 11.85
C ASN A 230 22.09 -1.64 10.80
N ILE A 231 21.74 -1.32 9.55
CA ILE A 231 21.72 -2.28 8.43
C ILE A 231 23.09 -2.46 7.76
N TYR A 232 24.10 -1.65 8.11
CA TYR A 232 25.44 -1.71 7.53
C TYR A 232 26.37 -2.70 8.26
N GLN A 233 25.78 -3.75 8.83
CA GLN A 233 26.46 -4.88 9.45
C GLN A 233 25.79 -6.17 9.00
N VAL A 234 26.47 -7.30 9.16
CA VAL A 234 25.86 -8.60 8.84
C VAL A 234 24.67 -8.81 9.77
N LEU A 235 23.50 -9.09 9.19
CA LEU A 235 22.27 -9.34 9.93
C LEU A 235 21.85 -10.79 9.69
N THR A 236 21.75 -11.58 10.76
CA THR A 236 21.26 -12.96 10.68
C THR A 236 19.73 -13.03 10.70
N SER A 237 19.08 -11.96 11.14
CA SER A 237 17.62 -11.86 11.25
C SER A 237 17.20 -10.39 11.32
N TYR A 238 15.96 -10.12 10.94
CA TYR A 238 15.31 -8.83 11.10
C TYR A 238 13.94 -9.05 11.74
N ILE A 239 13.63 -8.31 12.81
CA ILE A 239 12.31 -8.35 13.45
C ILE A 239 11.46 -7.29 12.76
N ILE A 240 10.50 -7.72 11.94
CA ILE A 240 9.59 -6.81 11.27
C ILE A 240 8.73 -6.09 12.33
N PRO A 241 8.64 -4.75 12.30
CA PRO A 241 7.90 -3.98 13.31
C PRO A 241 6.38 -4.14 13.14
N GLY A 242 5.62 -3.68 14.14
CA GLY A 242 4.17 -3.76 14.14
C GLY A 242 3.58 -5.03 14.76
N PRO A 243 2.23 -5.13 14.79
CA PRO A 243 1.53 -6.28 15.34
C PRO A 243 1.83 -7.57 14.57
N PRO A 244 1.51 -8.75 15.14
CA PRO A 244 1.61 -10.02 14.44
C PRO A 244 0.79 -10.05 13.14
N LEU A 245 1.25 -10.85 12.17
CA LEU A 245 0.51 -11.15 10.95
C LEU A 245 -0.83 -11.84 11.29
N LEU A 246 -1.90 -11.44 10.61
CA LEU A 246 -3.21 -12.05 10.71
C LEU A 246 -3.16 -13.51 10.23
N ASP A 247 -3.80 -14.41 10.98
CA ASP A 247 -3.86 -15.83 10.66
C ASP A 247 -4.39 -16.07 9.23
N GLY A 248 -3.64 -16.89 8.47
CA GLY A 248 -4.00 -17.26 7.10
C GLY A 248 -3.61 -16.22 6.04
N SER A 249 -2.85 -15.19 6.39
CA SER A 249 -2.32 -14.20 5.45
C SER A 249 -0.94 -14.61 4.90
N SER A 250 -0.51 -13.99 3.81
CA SER A 250 0.77 -14.29 3.14
C SER A 250 1.96 -13.65 3.84
N SER A 251 3.15 -14.24 3.64
CA SER A 251 4.43 -13.63 4.04
C SER A 251 5.53 -14.01 3.04
N GLY A 252 6.39 -13.03 2.71
CA GLY A 252 7.77 -13.27 2.28
C GLY A 252 8.04 -13.64 0.82
N ALA A 253 7.06 -13.75 -0.06
CA ALA A 253 7.31 -14.01 -1.49
C ALA A 253 6.46 -13.11 -2.40
N GLN A 254 7.12 -12.26 -3.18
CA GLN A 254 6.45 -11.42 -4.17
C GLN A 254 6.30 -12.15 -5.51
N PRO A 255 5.08 -12.29 -6.03
CA PRO A 255 4.90 -12.79 -7.38
C PRO A 255 5.41 -11.77 -8.39
N SER A 256 6.10 -12.26 -9.43
CA SER A 256 6.50 -11.39 -10.55
C SER A 256 5.25 -10.84 -11.24
N VAL A 257 5.16 -9.52 -11.41
CA VAL A 257 4.10 -8.87 -12.19
C VAL A 257 4.35 -9.16 -13.67
N SER A 258 3.78 -10.26 -14.16
CA SER A 258 3.71 -10.53 -15.58
C SER A 258 2.56 -9.70 -16.16
N ALA A 259 2.84 -8.89 -17.19
CA ALA A 259 1.82 -8.17 -17.94
C ALA A 259 0.85 -9.16 -18.61
N SER A 260 -0.20 -9.56 -17.90
CA SER A 260 -1.22 -10.47 -18.42
C SER A 260 -2.23 -9.66 -19.23
N ALA A 261 -2.03 -9.62 -20.55
CA ALA A 261 -3.04 -9.13 -21.48
C ALA A 261 -4.15 -10.19 -21.62
N THR A 262 -5.10 -10.22 -20.69
CA THR A 262 -6.32 -11.01 -20.85
C THR A 262 -7.29 -10.26 -21.78
N ALA A 263 -7.17 -10.52 -23.08
CA ALA A 263 -8.25 -10.26 -24.02
C ALA A 263 -9.41 -11.22 -23.70
N SER A 264 -10.42 -10.74 -22.98
CA SER A 264 -11.70 -11.44 -22.83
C SER A 264 -12.41 -11.44 -24.19
N ALA A 265 -12.26 -12.52 -24.94
CA ALA A 265 -13.09 -12.76 -26.11
C ALA A 265 -14.48 -13.22 -25.63
N ALA A 266 -15.44 -12.29 -25.63
CA ALA A 266 -16.85 -12.61 -25.48
C ALA A 266 -17.28 -13.56 -26.62
N ALA A 267 -17.65 -14.79 -26.25
CA ALA A 267 -18.29 -15.72 -27.16
C ALA A 267 -19.71 -15.21 -27.48
N SER A 268 -19.96 -14.87 -28.73
CA SER A 268 -21.30 -14.69 -29.27
C SER A 268 -21.76 -16.00 -29.92
N SER A 269 -22.93 -16.44 -29.50
CA SER A 269 -23.61 -17.64 -30.00
C SER A 269 -24.06 -17.46 -31.45
N ALA A 270 -23.76 -18.42 -32.32
CA ALA A 270 -24.57 -18.70 -33.50
C ALA A 270 -24.47 -20.18 -33.94
N VAL A 271 -25.67 -20.74 -34.07
CA VAL A 271 -26.20 -22.04 -34.47
C VAL A 271 -25.60 -22.79 -35.68
N ASP A 272 -25.72 -24.13 -35.55
CA ASP A 272 -25.97 -25.22 -36.53
C ASP A 272 -25.17 -25.35 -37.85
N ALA A 273 -24.41 -26.45 -37.94
CA ALA A 273 -24.41 -27.32 -39.11
C ALA A 273 -23.96 -28.76 -38.76
N ILE A 274 -24.67 -29.72 -39.36
CA ILE A 274 -24.69 -31.17 -39.11
C ILE A 274 -23.55 -31.94 -39.83
N SER A 275 -23.07 -32.99 -39.15
CA SER A 275 -22.47 -34.26 -39.60
C SER A 275 -21.32 -34.31 -40.62
N THR A 276 -20.24 -34.98 -40.24
CA THR A 276 -19.76 -36.20 -40.93
C THR A 276 -18.76 -36.97 -40.06
N THR A 277 -19.02 -38.27 -39.93
CA THR A 277 -18.19 -39.31 -39.34
C THR A 277 -16.90 -39.53 -40.14
N SER A 278 -15.76 -39.77 -39.48
CA SER A 278 -14.82 -40.85 -39.80
C SER A 278 -13.71 -40.98 -38.76
N SER A 279 -13.52 -42.22 -38.31
CA SER A 279 -12.45 -42.70 -37.43
C SER A 279 -11.12 -42.78 -38.17
N ALA A 280 -10.00 -42.54 -37.48
CA ALA A 280 -8.77 -43.33 -37.63
C ALA A 280 -7.76 -42.99 -36.53
N SER A 281 -7.47 -43.99 -35.73
CA SER A 281 -6.30 -44.14 -34.86
C SER A 281 -5.03 -44.34 -35.68
N VAL A 282 -3.91 -43.69 -35.32
CA VAL A 282 -2.59 -44.26 -35.58
C VAL A 282 -1.64 -43.90 -34.43
N SER A 283 -1.14 -44.94 -33.78
CA SER A 283 0.02 -44.91 -32.88
C SER A 283 1.29 -44.56 -33.67
N SER A 284 2.18 -43.77 -33.09
CA SER A 284 3.60 -43.83 -33.43
C SER A 284 4.43 -43.94 -32.16
N THR A 285 5.09 -45.09 -32.08
CA THR A 285 6.16 -45.44 -31.17
C THR A 285 7.43 -44.71 -31.57
N ALA A 286 8.12 -44.10 -30.61
CA ALA A 286 9.53 -43.76 -30.77
C ALA A 286 10.28 -44.09 -29.47
N PHE A 287 11.35 -44.83 -29.67
CA PHE A 287 12.20 -45.51 -28.71
C PHE A 287 13.27 -44.56 -28.14
N PHE A 288 13.51 -44.69 -26.83
CA PHE A 288 14.74 -44.50 -26.05
C PHE A 288 15.64 -43.28 -26.29
N SER A 289 15.85 -42.49 -25.23
CA SER A 289 17.23 -42.32 -24.75
C SER A 289 17.29 -42.13 -23.23
N ASN A 290 18.33 -42.75 -22.68
CA ASN A 290 18.58 -43.08 -21.29
C ASN A 290 19.28 -41.91 -20.59
N SER A 291 18.87 -41.53 -19.38
CA SER A 291 19.77 -40.92 -18.39
C SER A 291 19.21 -41.12 -16.99
N THR A 292 19.82 -42.07 -16.31
CA THR A 292 19.79 -42.36 -14.88
C THR A 292 20.32 -41.20 -14.06
N MET A 293 19.57 -40.76 -13.04
CA MET A 293 20.16 -40.34 -11.77
C MET A 293 19.35 -40.90 -10.61
N THR A 294 20.05 -41.71 -9.82
CA THR A 294 19.64 -42.27 -8.55
C THR A 294 20.24 -41.39 -7.46
N SER A 295 19.43 -40.88 -6.53
CA SER A 295 19.86 -40.77 -5.13
C SER A 295 18.67 -40.55 -4.19
N THR A 296 18.36 -41.62 -3.45
CA THR A 296 18.04 -41.64 -2.01
C THR A 296 17.12 -40.55 -1.43
N GLY A 297 15.88 -40.96 -1.15
CA GLY A 297 15.02 -40.27 -0.21
C GLY A 297 15.51 -40.41 1.24
N ILE A 298 15.44 -39.30 1.97
CA ILE A 298 15.54 -39.24 3.42
C ILE A 298 14.29 -38.50 3.90
N SER A 299 13.39 -39.22 4.58
CA SER A 299 12.30 -38.63 5.34
C SER A 299 12.80 -38.25 6.72
N ILE A 300 12.65 -36.98 7.10
CA ILE A 300 12.80 -36.51 8.47
C ILE A 300 11.53 -35.78 8.88
N THR A 301 10.73 -36.48 9.67
CA THR A 301 9.60 -35.95 10.43
C THR A 301 10.14 -35.21 11.64
N ALA A 302 9.92 -33.90 11.71
CA ALA A 302 10.16 -33.12 12.93
C ALA A 302 8.98 -32.18 13.18
N THR A 303 8.12 -32.58 14.12
CA THR A 303 7.09 -31.78 14.77
C THR A 303 7.71 -30.89 15.85
N PRO A 304 7.58 -29.55 15.80
CA PRO A 304 7.94 -28.70 16.92
C PRO A 304 6.77 -28.54 17.91
N SER A 305 6.99 -28.98 19.15
CA SER A 305 6.11 -28.74 20.30
C SER A 305 6.47 -27.44 21.01
N LYS A 306 5.42 -26.69 21.36
CA LYS A 306 5.36 -25.43 22.13
C LYS A 306 6.14 -25.44 23.46
N PRO A 307 6.97 -24.43 23.76
CA PRO A 307 7.46 -24.20 25.12
C PRO A 307 6.39 -23.52 25.99
N ALA A 308 6.08 -24.15 27.13
CA ALA A 308 5.27 -23.58 28.20
C ALA A 308 6.15 -22.76 29.15
N ALA A 309 5.81 -21.49 29.38
CA ALA A 309 6.43 -20.68 30.41
C ALA A 309 5.75 -20.96 31.77
N VAL A 310 6.57 -21.41 32.72
CA VAL A 310 6.20 -21.63 34.12
C VAL A 310 6.34 -20.32 34.89
N VAL A 311 5.27 -19.94 35.60
CA VAL A 311 5.24 -18.85 36.56
C VAL A 311 5.53 -19.42 37.94
N THR A 312 6.46 -18.82 38.70
CA THR A 312 6.35 -18.76 40.17
C THR A 312 7.13 -17.58 40.75
N PRO A 313 6.67 -17.01 41.89
CA PRO A 313 7.13 -15.73 42.42
C PRO A 313 8.17 -15.88 43.53
N SER A 314 8.96 -14.82 43.78
CA SER A 314 9.63 -14.64 45.07
C SER A 314 9.49 -13.19 45.54
N ALA A 315 8.74 -13.04 46.63
CA ALA A 315 8.79 -11.89 47.52
C ALA A 315 9.73 -12.23 48.69
N VAL A 316 10.60 -11.29 49.08
CA VAL A 316 11.05 -11.13 50.48
C VAL A 316 11.25 -9.63 50.75
N ALA A 317 10.77 -9.21 51.91
CA ALA A 317 10.63 -7.86 52.40
C ALA A 317 11.70 -7.49 53.47
N GLY A 318 11.77 -6.18 53.75
CA GLY A 318 12.27 -5.55 54.99
C GLY A 318 13.77 -5.22 54.96
N GLY A 319 14.28 -4.06 55.36
CA GLY A 319 13.90 -2.85 56.13
C GLY A 319 15.27 -2.19 56.47
N SER A 320 15.50 -0.94 56.85
CA SER A 320 14.74 0.15 57.44
C SER A 320 15.60 1.42 57.36
N SER A 321 14.94 2.56 57.11
CA SER A 321 15.12 3.88 57.76
C SER A 321 16.49 4.58 57.86
N GLU A 322 16.58 5.79 57.29
CA GLU A 322 16.77 7.02 58.10
C GLU A 322 16.31 8.28 57.32
N ALA A 323 15.77 9.24 58.08
CA ALA A 323 14.99 10.38 57.61
C ALA A 323 15.80 11.69 57.64
N VAL A 324 15.53 12.62 56.72
CA VAL A 324 15.70 14.07 56.95
C VAL A 324 14.60 14.88 56.23
N THR A 325 13.80 15.56 57.05
CA THR A 325 13.01 16.81 56.90
C THR A 325 13.50 17.82 55.83
N SER A 326 12.75 18.75 55.21
CA SER A 326 11.36 19.24 55.29
C SER A 326 11.14 20.42 54.27
N ALA A 327 9.97 20.45 53.60
CA ALA A 327 9.14 21.61 53.15
C ALA A 327 9.61 22.56 52.00
N PRO A 328 8.68 23.34 51.37
CA PRO A 328 7.45 22.92 50.67
C PRO A 328 7.28 23.56 49.25
N ALA A 329 6.27 23.07 48.52
CA ALA A 329 5.82 23.54 47.21
C ALA A 329 4.98 24.83 47.25
N PRO A 330 4.79 25.53 46.10
CA PRO A 330 3.62 26.36 45.87
C PRO A 330 2.59 25.69 44.94
N GLU A 331 1.33 25.85 45.36
CA GLU A 331 0.05 25.41 44.82
C GLU A 331 -0.38 26.19 43.55
N PRO A 332 -1.27 25.64 42.70
CA PRO A 332 -1.79 26.32 41.50
C PRO A 332 -2.99 27.24 41.80
N THR A 333 -3.06 28.38 41.13
CA THR A 333 -4.22 29.28 41.14
C THR A 333 -5.17 28.98 39.97
N ALA A 334 -6.43 28.71 40.29
CA ALA A 334 -7.62 28.98 39.47
C ALA A 334 -8.34 30.20 40.11
N VAL A 335 -9.22 31.01 39.53
CA VAL A 335 -10.32 30.89 38.55
C VAL A 335 -10.64 32.34 38.12
N ASP A 336 -11.10 32.60 36.89
CA ASP A 336 -12.24 33.52 36.72
C ASP A 336 -13.03 33.21 35.43
N SER A 337 -14.35 33.11 35.59
CA SER A 337 -15.37 33.00 34.55
C SER A 337 -16.20 34.29 34.56
N PRO A 338 -16.79 34.68 33.44
CA PRO A 338 -18.14 35.21 33.49
C PRO A 338 -19.14 34.44 32.62
N ALA A 339 -20.36 34.40 33.14
CA ALA A 339 -21.57 33.74 32.65
C ALA A 339 -22.29 34.59 31.55
N PRO A 340 -23.42 34.10 30.98
CA PRO A 340 -23.89 34.43 29.63
C PRO A 340 -24.91 35.58 29.57
N ALA A 341 -25.19 36.06 28.35
CA ALA A 341 -26.34 36.91 28.04
C ALA A 341 -27.19 36.27 26.93
N GLU A 342 -28.48 36.05 27.24
CA GLU A 342 -29.56 35.76 26.28
C GLU A 342 -30.04 37.04 25.59
N THR A 343 -30.47 36.94 24.32
CA THR A 343 -31.69 37.61 23.79
C THR A 343 -32.02 37.11 22.37
N GLU A 344 -33.07 36.29 22.28
CA GLU A 344 -34.26 36.28 21.36
C GLU A 344 -34.23 36.79 19.89
N PRO A 345 -35.21 36.37 19.05
CA PRO A 345 -35.02 36.02 17.64
C PRO A 345 -35.54 37.06 16.62
N ALA A 346 -35.18 36.87 15.35
CA ALA A 346 -35.89 37.46 14.21
C ALA A 346 -36.17 36.43 13.11
N THR A 347 -37.43 36.37 12.72
CA THR A 347 -38.06 35.51 11.72
C THR A 347 -38.06 36.14 10.31
N VAL A 348 -38.53 35.33 9.34
CA VAL A 348 -39.01 35.65 7.97
C VAL A 348 -37.87 35.78 6.92
N ALA A 349 -37.84 35.09 5.77
CA ALA A 349 -38.92 34.71 4.86
C ALA A 349 -38.58 33.47 3.98
N SER A 350 -39.66 32.77 3.64
CA SER A 350 -39.77 31.77 2.57
C SER A 350 -39.54 32.37 1.17
N SER A 351 -38.89 31.60 0.29
CA SER A 351 -39.25 31.62 -1.13
C SER A 351 -39.08 30.22 -1.72
N ALA A 352 -40.22 29.65 -2.14
CA ALA A 352 -40.33 28.46 -2.95
C ALA A 352 -40.60 28.88 -4.40
N SER A 353 -39.95 28.23 -5.36
CA SER A 353 -40.33 28.03 -6.77
C SER A 353 -39.12 27.43 -7.49
N ALA A 354 -39.21 26.55 -8.48
CA ALA A 354 -40.28 25.74 -9.02
C ALA A 354 -39.57 24.69 -9.89
N SER A 355 -40.11 23.47 -9.91
CA SER A 355 -39.73 22.41 -10.84
C SER A 355 -40.04 22.82 -12.27
N SER A 356 -39.18 22.45 -13.22
CA SER A 356 -39.52 22.40 -14.64
C SER A 356 -38.75 21.26 -15.29
N GLU A 357 -39.48 20.18 -15.58
CA GLU A 357 -39.09 19.16 -16.56
C GLU A 357 -38.90 19.81 -17.93
N ILE A 358 -37.81 19.49 -18.62
CA ILE A 358 -37.69 19.68 -20.06
C ILE A 358 -37.39 18.31 -20.68
N ALA A 359 -38.29 17.93 -21.59
CA ALA A 359 -38.26 16.69 -22.34
C ALA A 359 -37.06 16.62 -23.31
N ALA A 360 -36.49 15.43 -23.42
CA ALA A 360 -35.39 15.08 -24.31
C ALA A 360 -35.79 15.18 -25.79
N THR A 361 -34.92 15.78 -26.59
CA THR A 361 -34.89 15.60 -28.05
C THR A 361 -33.52 15.04 -28.41
N GLY A 362 -33.51 13.83 -28.98
CA GLY A 362 -32.30 13.04 -29.19
C GLY A 362 -31.36 13.63 -30.24
N THR A 363 -30.14 13.93 -29.82
CA THR A 363 -28.97 14.20 -30.65
C THR A 363 -28.17 12.90 -30.84
N SER A 364 -27.73 12.63 -32.07
CA SER A 364 -26.86 11.47 -32.35
C SER A 364 -25.50 11.64 -31.66
N PRO A 365 -24.88 10.57 -31.12
CA PRO A 365 -23.66 10.69 -30.32
C PRO A 365 -22.51 11.26 -31.14
N VAL A 366 -21.91 12.32 -30.62
CA VAL A 366 -20.69 12.92 -31.16
C VAL A 366 -19.53 12.00 -30.78
N SER A 367 -18.87 11.40 -31.77
CA SER A 367 -17.66 10.60 -31.52
C SER A 367 -16.43 11.29 -32.10
N PHE A 368 -15.32 11.20 -31.38
CA PHE A 368 -14.01 11.60 -31.89
C PHE A 368 -13.12 10.37 -31.98
N SER A 369 -12.41 10.25 -33.11
CA SER A 369 -11.44 9.18 -33.31
C SER A 369 -10.03 9.73 -33.44
N SER A 370 -9.10 9.16 -32.70
CA SER A 370 -7.67 9.44 -32.82
C SER A 370 -6.91 8.16 -33.11
N ILE A 371 -5.88 8.24 -33.97
CA ILE A 371 -5.02 7.10 -34.30
C ILE A 371 -3.62 7.44 -33.78
N VAL A 372 -3.12 6.62 -32.87
CA VAL A 372 -1.76 6.74 -32.34
C VAL A 372 -0.97 5.52 -32.77
N THR A 373 0.20 5.75 -33.35
CA THR A 373 1.14 4.68 -33.69
C THR A 373 2.25 4.66 -32.64
N GLY A 374 2.23 3.64 -31.77
CA GLY A 374 3.25 3.47 -30.74
C GLY A 374 4.59 2.93 -31.27
N ARG A 375 5.58 2.78 -30.39
CA ARG A 375 6.95 2.33 -30.73
C ARG A 375 7.04 0.97 -31.45
N ILE A 376 6.01 0.14 -31.37
CA ILE A 376 5.93 -1.16 -32.05
C ILE A 376 5.31 -1.07 -33.47
N GLY A 377 5.07 0.13 -33.99
CA GLY A 377 4.69 0.38 -35.38
C GLY A 377 3.27 -0.02 -35.77
N LYS A 378 2.43 -0.43 -34.82
CA LYS A 378 1.01 -0.75 -35.08
C LYS A 378 0.13 0.46 -34.74
N PRO A 379 -0.71 0.93 -35.67
CA PRO A 379 -1.66 2.00 -35.40
C PRO A 379 -2.81 1.50 -34.54
N THR A 380 -3.04 2.15 -33.41
CA THR A 380 -4.18 1.88 -32.52
C THR A 380 -5.18 3.02 -32.66
N LYS A 381 -6.42 2.67 -33.02
CA LYS A 381 -7.53 3.64 -33.16
C LYS A 381 -8.30 3.69 -31.84
N PHE A 382 -8.36 4.88 -31.25
CA PHE A 382 -9.20 5.19 -30.10
C PHE A 382 -10.46 5.86 -30.61
N ILE A 383 -11.62 5.33 -30.20
CA ILE A 383 -12.92 5.96 -30.44
C ILE A 383 -13.52 6.20 -29.07
N CYS A 384 -13.72 7.47 -28.74
CA CYS A 384 -14.45 7.86 -27.55
C CYS A 384 -15.85 8.27 -27.96
N TYR A 385 -16.82 7.71 -27.25
CA TYR A 385 -18.21 8.09 -27.30
C TYR A 385 -18.48 8.98 -26.09
N LEU A 386 -19.03 10.16 -26.32
CA LEU A 386 -19.55 10.98 -25.23
C LEU A 386 -20.97 10.49 -24.96
N GLU A 387 -21.20 9.94 -23.77
CA GLU A 387 -22.55 9.73 -23.25
C GLU A 387 -22.99 11.05 -22.60
N GLU A 388 -24.17 11.56 -22.98
CA GLU A 388 -24.80 12.74 -22.35
C GLU A 388 -25.45 12.38 -21.01
#